data_AF-A0A0H2KSA1-F1
#
_entry.id   AF-A0A0H2KSA1-F1
#
_cell.length_a   1.000
_cell.length_b   1.000
_cell.length_c   1.000
_cell.angle_alpha   90.00
_cell.angle_beta   90.00
_cell.angle_gamma   90.00
#
_symmetry.space_group_name_H-M   'P 1'
#
loop_
_entity.id
_entity.type
_entity.pdbx_description
1 polymer ?
#
loop_
_entity_poly.entity_id
_entity_poly.type
_entity_poly.pdbx_seq_one_letter_code
_entity_poly.pdbx_strand_id
1 'polypeptide(L)' 'MTIRSSGPIPNPIEWLLVSDTDFDEFSGRATADDVYAAAQHAFRCPTCDRLHVFWSGLAEPSTVYTREG' A
#
# COMPACT_ATOMS: atom_id res chain seq x y z
N MET A 1 18.93 -5.88 -18.25
CA MET A 1 17.83 -5.89 -17.27
C MET A 1 18.23 -5.00 -16.12
N THR A 2 17.64 -3.81 -16.01
CA THR A 2 17.98 -2.85 -14.95
C THR A 2 17.00 -3.05 -13.81
N ILE A 3 17.49 -3.52 -12.66
CA ILE A 3 16.71 -3.54 -11.43
C ILE A 3 16.55 -2.10 -10.97
N ARG A 4 15.30 -1.62 -10.87
CA ARG A 4 14.98 -0.32 -10.27
C ARG A 4 14.31 -0.60 -8.93
N SER A 5 14.90 -0.12 -7.85
CA SER A 5 14.25 -0.14 -6.53
C SER A 5 13.16 0.93 -6.48
N SER A 6 12.06 0.62 -5.81
CA SER A 6 10.92 1.52 -5.58
C SER A 6 11.21 2.64 -4.57
N GLY A 7 12.37 2.61 -3.91
CA GLY A 7 12.77 3.61 -2.91
C GLY A 7 13.70 3.00 -1.84
N PRO A 8 14.04 3.77 -0.80
CA PRO A 8 14.68 3.25 0.42
C PRO A 8 13.69 2.38 1.22
N ILE A 9 14.19 1.62 2.21
CA ILE A 9 13.37 0.87 3.15
C ILE A 9 13.54 1.51 4.54
N PRO A 10 12.45 1.97 5.20
CA PRO A 10 11.07 2.02 4.71
C PRO A 10 10.90 3.04 3.57
N ASN A 11 9.95 2.77 2.67
CA ASN A 11 9.71 3.63 1.52
C ASN A 11 8.84 4.84 1.90
N PRO A 12 9.34 6.09 1.82
CA PRO A 12 8.67 7.26 2.37
C PRO A 12 7.40 7.66 1.63
N ILE A 13 7.20 7.16 0.40
CA ILE A 13 6.01 7.44 -0.41
C ILE A 13 4.98 6.31 -0.36
N GLU A 14 5.28 5.23 0.35
CA GLU A 14 4.45 4.02 0.43
C GLU A 14 3.72 3.94 1.76
N TRP A 15 2.44 3.62 1.68
CA TRP A 15 1.59 3.26 2.80
C TRP A 15 1.07 1.85 2.60
N LEU A 16 1.01 1.10 3.69
CA LEU A 16 0.38 -0.21 3.75
C LEU A 16 -1.00 -0.03 4.37
N LEU A 17 -2.03 -0.41 3.62
CA LEU A 17 -3.42 -0.25 4.02
C LEU A 17 -4.01 -1.62 4.34
N VAL A 18 -4.66 -1.75 5.47
CA VAL A 18 -5.46 -2.94 5.81
C VAL A 18 -6.87 -2.43 6.10
N SER A 19 -7.89 -3.06 5.51
CA SER A 19 -9.27 -2.69 5.83
C SER A 19 -9.61 -3.14 7.25
N ASP A 20 -10.50 -2.43 7.93
CA ASP A 20 -10.91 -2.82 9.29
C ASP A 20 -11.49 -4.24 9.31
N THR A 21 -12.24 -4.63 8.27
CA THR A 21 -12.77 -5.99 8.14
C THR A 21 -11.66 -7.04 8.02
N ASP A 22 -10.63 -6.80 7.20
CA ASP A 22 -9.50 -7.72 7.06
C ASP A 22 -8.65 -7.74 8.34
N PHE A 23 -8.54 -6.59 8.99
CA PHE A 23 -7.80 -6.48 10.24
C PHE A 23 -8.50 -7.25 11.38
N ASP A 24 -9.82 -7.23 11.43
CA ASP A 24 -10.61 -7.98 12.42
C ASP A 24 -10.47 -9.50 12.26
N GLU A 25 -10.10 -10.01 11.08
CA GLU A 25 -9.79 -11.43 10.88
C GLU A 25 -8.58 -11.89 11.70
N PHE A 26 -7.69 -10.96 12.07
CA PHE A 26 -6.59 -11.20 13.00
C PHE A 26 -7.09 -11.30 14.45
N SER A 27 -8.00 -12.24 14.71
CA SER A 27 -8.56 -12.53 16.02
C SER A 27 -7.55 -13.29 16.91
N GLY A 28 -6.59 -12.55 17.48
CA GLY A 28 -5.63 -13.08 18.46
C GLY A 28 -4.20 -12.60 18.23
N ARG A 29 -3.27 -13.52 17.94
CA ARG A 29 -1.88 -13.20 17.61
C ARG A 29 -1.70 -13.26 16.09
N ALA A 30 -1.56 -12.11 15.46
CA ALA A 30 -0.94 -11.98 14.15
C ALA A 30 0.51 -11.51 14.32
N THR A 31 1.41 -12.03 13.49
CA THR A 31 2.76 -11.48 13.36
C THR A 31 2.71 -10.22 12.49
N ALA A 32 3.79 -9.41 12.53
CA ALA A 32 3.91 -8.27 11.62
C ALA A 32 3.90 -8.73 10.14
N ASP A 33 4.43 -9.91 9.85
CA ASP A 33 4.46 -10.48 8.51
C ASP A 33 3.06 -10.86 8.02
N ASP A 34 2.19 -11.37 8.89
CA ASP A 34 0.79 -11.69 8.55
C ASP A 34 0.02 -10.42 8.16
N VAL A 35 0.18 -9.35 8.95
CA VAL A 35 -0.47 -8.05 8.68
C VAL A 35 0.10 -7.42 7.41
N TYR A 36 1.42 -7.52 7.20
CA TYR A 36 2.05 -7.04 5.97
C TYR A 36 1.53 -7.80 4.73
N ALA A 37 1.36 -9.12 4.82
CA ALA A 37 0.89 -9.94 3.71
C ALA A 37 -0.56 -9.65 3.31
N ALA A 38 -1.41 -9.21 4.24
CA ALA A 38 -2.78 -8.79 3.96
C ALA A 38 -2.89 -7.34 3.47
N ALA A 39 -1.84 -6.52 3.68
CA ALA A 39 -1.89 -5.11 3.36
C ALA A 39 -1.89 -4.84 1.85
N GLN A 40 -2.69 -3.86 1.46
CA GLN A 40 -2.70 -3.28 0.14
C GLN A 40 -1.67 -2.15 0.06
N HIS A 41 -1.02 -2.02 -1.08
CA HIS A 41 -0.05 -0.97 -1.30
C HIS A 41 -0.74 0.32 -1.76
N ALA A 42 -0.38 1.44 -1.14
CA ALA A 42 -0.74 2.77 -1.59
C ALA A 42 0.50 3.65 -1.75
N PHE A 43 0.56 4.42 -2.83
CA PHE A 43 1.67 5.33 -3.10
C PHE A 43 1.17 6.76 -3.28
N ARG A 44 1.73 7.68 -2.50
CA ARG A 44 1.47 9.12 -2.66
C ARG A 44 2.52 9.71 -3.58
N CYS A 45 2.10 10.24 -4.73
CA CYS A 45 3.02 10.88 -5.66
C CYS A 45 3.53 12.22 -5.08
N PRO A 46 4.84 12.41 -4.85
CA PRO A 46 5.37 13.66 -4.29
C PRO A 46 5.28 14.84 -5.26
N THR A 47 5.00 14.60 -6.55
CA THR A 47 4.95 15.63 -7.59
C THR A 47 3.54 16.17 -7.82
N CYS A 48 2.54 15.30 -7.86
CA CYS A 48 1.15 15.68 -8.18
C CYS A 48 0.15 15.42 -7.05
N ASP A 49 0.62 14.91 -5.91
CA ASP A 49 -0.15 14.64 -4.69
C ASP A 49 -1.28 13.60 -4.83
N ARG A 50 -1.35 12.91 -5.99
CA ARG A 50 -2.31 11.82 -6.21
C ARG A 50 -1.92 10.59 -5.40
N LEU A 51 -2.93 9.92 -4.87
CA LEU A 51 -2.79 8.65 -4.17
C LEU A 51 -3.16 7.52 -5.13
N HIS A 52 -2.21 6.62 -5.38
CA HIS A 52 -2.42 5.39 -6.14
C HIS A 52 -2.64 4.25 -5.17
N VAL A 53 -3.80 3.60 -5.19
CA VAL A 53 -4.08 2.44 -4.34
C VAL A 53 -4.23 1.19 -5.19
N PHE A 54 -3.47 0.15 -4.85
CA PHE A 54 -3.39 -1.12 -5.57
C PHE A 54 -4.21 -2.19 -4.86
N TRP A 55 -5.54 -2.10 -4.97
CA TRP A 55 -6.49 -3.02 -4.32
C TRP A 55 -6.39 -4.48 -4.75
N SER A 56 -5.83 -4.72 -5.95
CA SER A 56 -5.69 -6.06 -6.55
C SER A 56 -4.22 -6.47 -6.72
N GLY A 57 -3.33 -5.86 -5.94
CA GLY A 57 -1.88 -6.07 -6.03
C GLY A 57 -1.17 -5.21 -7.08
N LEU A 58 0.17 -5.18 -7.00
CA LEU A 58 1.04 -4.29 -7.79
C LEU A 58 1.09 -4.59 -9.30
N ALA A 59 0.65 -5.79 -9.70
CA ALA A 59 0.60 -6.18 -11.11
C ALA A 59 -0.63 -5.62 -11.84
N GLU A 60 -1.64 -5.17 -11.09
CA GLU A 60 -2.90 -4.66 -11.62
C GLU A 60 -2.92 -3.12 -11.62
N PRO A 61 -3.80 -2.48 -12.42
CA PRO A 61 -3.95 -1.03 -12.40
C PRO A 61 -4.40 -0.51 -11.04
N SER A 62 -3.76 0.57 -10.56
CA SER A 62 -4.18 1.27 -9.34
C SER A 62 -5.45 2.09 -9.56
N THR A 63 -6.26 2.24 -8.52
CA THR A 63 -7.25 3.34 -8.45
C THR A 63 -6.53 4.62 -8.03
N VAL A 64 -6.86 5.74 -8.69
CA VAL A 64 -6.21 7.03 -8.46
C VAL A 64 -7.17 7.98 -7.75
N TYR A 65 -6.76 8.46 -6.57
CA TYR A 65 -7.50 9.44 -5.78
C TYR A 65 -6.77 10.78 -5.78
N THR A 66 -7.55 11.85 -5.61
CA THR A 66 -7.07 13.21 -5.42
C THR A 66 -7.74 13.78 -4.17
N ARG A 67 -7.05 14.72 -3.52
CA ARG A 67 -7.64 15.50 -2.44
C ARG A 67 -8.85 16.27 -2.96
N GLU A 68 -9.95 16.27 -2.21
CA GLU A 68 -11.09 17.16 -2.45
C GLU A 68 -10.69 18.61 -2.13
N GLY A 69 -11.03 19.53 -3.03
CA GLY A 69 -10.73 20.96 -2.94
C GLY A 69 -11.84 21.74 -2.26
#